data_AF-A0AAE3JFJ2-F1
#
_entry.id   AF-A0AAE3JFJ2-F1
#
_cell.length_a   1.000
_cell.length_b   1.000
_cell.length_c   1.000
_cell.angle_alpha   90.00
_cell.angle_beta   90.00
_cell.angle_gamma   90.00
#
_symmetry.space_group_name_H-M   'P 1'
#
loop_
_entity.id
_entity.type
_entity.pdbx_description
1 polymer ?
#
loop_
_entity_poly.entity_id
_entity_poly.type
_entity_poly.pdbx_seq_one_letter_code
_entity_poly.pdbx_strand_id
1 'polypeptide(L)'
;MGAGFHGGFGGTHGNKEKHKDYIENTLPKSSPIKIPSSAIIIEEQKNGYEQVKYTWKKDDYSYTSRWHTRTPNAPKEQGDSWVVQRDKAGIGYGKNARPAKHEILVGKNKWVSKKEWQAAIRARKNGTATKEQKEMLDNGHWKPKK
;
A
#
# COMPACT_ATOMS: atom_id res chain seq x y z
N MET A 1 0.01 22.42 -54.97
CA MET A 1 1.29 21.81 -54.58
C MET A 1 1.60 22.32 -53.19
N GLY A 2 1.73 21.56 -52.10
CA GLY A 2 1.75 20.13 -51.83
C GLY A 2 2.30 20.00 -50.41
N ALA A 3 1.70 19.10 -49.60
CA ALA A 3 2.17 18.55 -48.32
C ALA A 3 2.55 19.55 -47.20
N GLY A 4 1.93 19.57 -46.02
CA GLY A 4 1.51 18.42 -45.21
C GLY A 4 2.54 18.18 -44.11
N PHE A 5 2.46 18.90 -42.99
CA PHE A 5 3.13 18.53 -41.74
C PHE A 5 2.13 17.80 -40.85
N HIS A 6 2.14 16.47 -40.92
CA HIS A 6 1.52 15.59 -39.93
C HIS A 6 2.54 15.38 -38.80
N GLY A 7 2.44 16.20 -37.75
CA GLY A 7 3.16 15.97 -36.49
C GLY A 7 2.45 14.88 -35.69
N GLY A 8 3.07 13.71 -35.58
CA GLY A 8 2.49 12.51 -34.98
C GLY A 8 2.13 12.65 -33.50
N PHE A 9 0.84 12.47 -33.20
CA PHE A 9 0.36 12.12 -31.86
C PHE A 9 0.54 10.60 -31.63
N GLY A 10 1.77 10.15 -31.39
CA GLY A 10 2.08 8.71 -31.21
C GLY A 10 2.61 8.30 -29.83
N GLY A 11 3.02 9.24 -28.96
CA GLY A 11 3.86 8.91 -27.80
C GLY A 11 3.15 8.67 -26.45
N THR A 12 1.88 9.05 -26.31
CA THR A 12 1.23 9.08 -24.99
C THR A 12 0.38 7.84 -24.68
N HIS A 13 -0.12 7.14 -25.70
CA HIS A 13 -0.96 5.95 -25.52
C HIS A 13 -0.14 4.76 -25.02
N GLY A 14 0.97 4.44 -25.69
CA GLY A 14 1.81 3.29 -25.34
C GLY A 14 2.50 3.40 -23.97
N ASN A 15 2.78 4.62 -23.49
CA ASN A 15 3.34 4.81 -22.15
C ASN A 15 2.29 4.62 -21.05
N LYS A 16 1.04 5.05 -21.30
CA LYS A 16 -0.09 4.82 -20.39
C LYS A 16 -0.49 3.34 -20.34
N GLU A 17 -0.45 2.63 -21.46
CA GLU A 17 -0.70 1.18 -21.50
C GLU A 17 0.36 0.40 -20.73
N LYS A 18 1.65 0.72 -20.92
CA LYS A 18 2.74 0.11 -20.15
C LYS A 18 2.64 0.41 -18.66
N HIS A 19 2.27 1.63 -18.30
CA HIS A 19 2.05 2.02 -16.90
C HIS A 19 0.90 1.22 -16.29
N LYS A 20 -0.24 1.17 -16.98
CA LYS A 20 -1.41 0.41 -16.54
C LYS A 20 -1.10 -1.07 -16.39
N ASP A 21 -0.42 -1.67 -17.37
CA ASP A 21 0.01 -3.08 -17.29
C ASP A 21 0.95 -3.33 -16.11
N TYR A 22 1.90 -2.42 -15.86
CA TYR A 22 2.77 -2.52 -14.70
C TYR A 22 1.97 -2.51 -13.39
N ILE A 23 1.03 -1.59 -13.24
CA ILE A 23 0.18 -1.46 -12.06
C ILE A 23 -0.77 -2.66 -11.90
N GLU A 24 -1.31 -3.21 -12.97
CA GLU A 24 -2.27 -4.32 -12.90
C GLU A 24 -1.60 -5.69 -12.75
N ASN A 25 -0.46 -5.90 -13.41
CA ASN A 25 0.11 -7.24 -13.60
C ASN A 25 1.51 -7.44 -13.02
N THR A 26 2.29 -6.37 -12.83
CA THR A 26 3.70 -6.47 -12.39
C THR A 26 3.87 -6.07 -10.93
N LEU A 27 3.52 -4.83 -10.57
CA LEU A 27 3.60 -4.31 -9.23
C LEU A 27 2.94 -5.22 -8.18
N PRO A 28 1.70 -5.73 -8.34
CA PRO A 28 1.05 -6.53 -7.30
C PRO A 28 1.76 -7.85 -6.98
N LYS A 29 2.54 -8.41 -7.93
CA LYS A 29 3.36 -9.61 -7.67
C LYS A 29 4.46 -9.36 -6.64
N SER A 30 4.91 -8.10 -6.51
CA SER A 30 5.91 -7.70 -5.53
C SER A 30 5.37 -7.55 -4.10
N SER A 31 4.04 -7.64 -3.91
CA SER A 31 3.40 -7.50 -2.60
C SER A 31 3.81 -8.64 -1.65
N PRO A 32 3.92 -8.38 -0.33
CA PRO A 32 4.15 -9.42 0.66
C PRO A 32 3.06 -10.50 0.67
N ILE A 33 1.82 -10.16 0.30
CA ILE A 33 0.71 -11.11 0.19
C ILE A 33 0.18 -11.19 -1.24
N LYS A 34 -0.45 -12.32 -1.59
CA LYS A 34 -1.08 -12.48 -2.91
C LYS A 34 -2.27 -11.53 -3.04
N ILE A 35 -2.19 -10.62 -4.01
CA ILE A 35 -3.29 -9.73 -4.40
C ILE A 35 -4.12 -10.46 -5.48
N PRO A 36 -5.44 -10.60 -5.32
CA PRO A 36 -6.28 -11.19 -6.36
C PRO A 36 -6.43 -10.24 -7.56
N SER A 37 -6.64 -10.79 -8.76
CA SER A 37 -6.88 -10.00 -9.99
C SER A 37 -8.18 -9.19 -9.93
N SER A 38 -9.11 -9.54 -9.05
CA SER A 38 -10.36 -8.80 -8.81
C SER A 38 -10.20 -7.63 -7.83
N ALA A 39 -8.99 -7.35 -7.35
CA ALA A 39 -8.75 -6.23 -6.45
C ALA A 39 -9.05 -4.90 -7.15
N ILE A 40 -9.69 -3.98 -6.42
CA ILE A 40 -9.89 -2.62 -6.88
C ILE A 40 -8.56 -1.88 -6.70
N ILE A 41 -8.09 -1.30 -7.80
CA ILE A 41 -6.82 -0.57 -7.88
C ILE A 41 -7.08 0.92 -7.83
N ILE A 42 -6.37 1.63 -6.96
CA ILE A 42 -6.45 3.09 -6.84
C ILE A 42 -5.04 3.66 -6.80
N GLU A 43 -4.70 4.45 -7.81
CA GLU A 43 -3.46 5.21 -7.89
C GLU A 43 -3.67 6.62 -7.34
N GLU A 44 -2.74 7.08 -6.50
CA GLU A 44 -2.81 8.40 -5.87
C GLU A 44 -1.43 9.08 -5.90
N GLN A 45 -1.37 10.24 -6.54
CA GLN A 45 -0.26 11.17 -6.34
C GLN A 45 -0.46 11.91 -5.01
N LYS A 46 0.50 11.78 -4.09
CA LYS A 46 0.51 12.52 -2.82
C LYS A 46 1.62 13.56 -2.84
N ASN A 47 1.60 14.47 -1.87
CA ASN A 47 2.61 15.52 -1.78
C ASN A 47 4.00 14.91 -1.49
N GLY A 48 4.79 14.73 -2.55
CA GLY A 48 6.14 14.18 -2.50
C GLY A 48 6.26 12.65 -2.50
N TYR A 49 5.19 11.90 -2.81
CA TYR A 49 5.27 10.45 -3.03
C TYR A 49 4.09 9.92 -3.85
N GLU A 50 4.27 8.74 -4.44
CA GLU A 50 3.26 8.00 -5.18
C GLU A 50 2.73 6.86 -4.33
N GLN A 51 1.46 6.52 -4.52
CA GLN A 51 0.82 5.45 -3.78
C GLN A 51 -0.14 4.67 -4.69
N VAL A 52 -0.09 3.34 -4.58
CA VAL A 52 -0.99 2.44 -5.28
C VAL A 52 -1.64 1.51 -4.26
N LYS A 53 -2.97 1.52 -4.20
CA LYS A 53 -3.76 0.68 -3.30
C LYS A 53 -4.44 -0.42 -4.08
N TYR A 54 -4.35 -1.63 -3.57
CA TYR A 54 -5.11 -2.80 -4.03
C TYR A 54 -6.02 -3.20 -2.90
N THR A 55 -7.33 -3.17 -3.13
CA THR A 55 -8.33 -3.45 -2.11
C THR A 55 -9.24 -4.59 -2.55
N TRP A 56 -9.50 -5.54 -1.65
CA TRP A 56 -10.37 -6.67 -1.93
C TRP A 56 -10.98 -7.21 -0.65
N LYS A 57 -12.04 -8.01 -0.77
CA LYS A 57 -12.62 -8.74 0.35
C LYS A 57 -12.24 -10.20 0.27
N LYS A 58 -11.97 -10.80 1.42
CA LYS A 58 -11.77 -12.24 1.57
C LYS A 58 -12.27 -12.65 2.94
N ASP A 59 -13.21 -13.60 2.96
CA ASP A 59 -13.91 -14.02 4.17
C ASP A 59 -14.56 -12.82 4.88
N ASP A 60 -14.46 -12.75 6.22
CA ASP A 60 -14.95 -11.62 7.02
C ASP A 60 -14.08 -10.35 6.94
N TYR A 61 -13.01 -10.34 6.15
CA TYR A 61 -12.02 -9.27 6.13
C TYR A 61 -12.02 -8.49 4.82
N SER A 62 -11.84 -7.18 4.94
CA SER A 62 -11.45 -6.31 3.83
C SER A 62 -9.94 -6.10 3.91
N TYR A 63 -9.22 -6.37 2.83
CA TYR A 63 -7.77 -6.23 2.73
C TYR A 63 -7.42 -4.99 1.91
N THR A 64 -6.32 -4.36 2.30
CA THR A 64 -5.67 -3.29 1.53
C THR A 64 -4.18 -3.57 1.50
N SER A 65 -3.65 -3.92 0.33
CA SER A 65 -2.20 -3.92 0.10
C SER A 65 -1.84 -2.63 -0.59
N ARG A 66 -0.99 -1.83 0.04
CA ARG A 66 -0.68 -0.48 -0.42
C ARG A 66 0.80 -0.34 -0.63
N TRP A 67 1.19 -0.11 -1.87
CA TRP A 67 2.55 0.27 -2.25
C TRP A 67 2.67 1.78 -2.21
N HIS A 68 3.85 2.28 -1.84
CA HIS A 68 4.19 3.69 -2.00
C HIS A 68 5.69 3.88 -2.20
N THR A 69 6.03 4.97 -2.89
CA THR A 69 7.42 5.43 -2.95
C THR A 69 7.87 5.99 -1.61
N ARG A 70 9.18 6.23 -1.45
CA ARG A 70 9.74 6.81 -0.22
C ARG A 70 9.01 8.10 0.16
N THR A 71 8.38 8.10 1.34
CA THR A 71 7.72 9.32 1.83
C THR A 71 8.75 10.38 2.23
N PRO A 72 8.42 11.69 2.15
CA PRO A 72 9.39 12.77 2.41
C PRO A 72 10.12 12.70 3.75
N ASN A 73 9.46 12.18 4.80
CA ASN A 73 10.00 12.08 6.16
C ASN A 73 10.57 10.68 6.48
N ALA A 74 10.59 9.76 5.52
CA ALA A 74 11.20 8.45 5.73
C ALA A 74 12.74 8.58 5.74
N PRO A 75 13.45 7.71 6.50
CA PRO A 75 14.90 7.60 6.41
C PRO A 75 15.38 7.46 4.96
N LYS A 76 16.54 8.03 4.63
CA LYS A 76 17.07 8.00 3.25
C LYS A 76 17.31 6.59 2.73
N GLU A 77 17.56 5.64 3.63
CA GLU A 77 17.78 4.23 3.32
C GLU A 77 16.48 3.46 3.04
N GLN A 78 15.31 4.02 3.39
CA GLN A 78 14.03 3.43 3.03
C GLN A 78 13.70 3.79 1.57
N GLY A 79 13.57 2.78 0.73
CA GLY A 79 13.04 2.91 -0.63
C GLY A 79 11.53 2.72 -0.66
N ASP A 80 11.05 2.29 -1.82
CA ASP A 80 9.64 1.96 -2.00
C ASP A 80 9.24 0.78 -1.12
N SER A 81 8.00 0.79 -0.63
CA SER A 81 7.56 -0.22 0.32
C SER A 81 6.07 -0.50 0.23
N TRP A 82 5.71 -1.68 0.73
CA TRP A 82 4.35 -2.14 0.89
C TRP A 82 3.94 -2.09 2.36
N VAL A 83 2.69 -1.70 2.61
CA VAL A 83 2.00 -1.87 3.88
C VAL A 83 0.70 -2.62 3.61
N VAL A 84 0.45 -3.67 4.39
CA VAL A 84 -0.78 -4.47 4.27
C VAL A 84 -1.65 -4.25 5.50
N GLN A 85 -2.89 -3.84 5.26
CA GLN A 85 -3.93 -3.72 6.26
C GLN A 85 -5.02 -4.77 6.01
N ARG A 86 -5.61 -5.29 7.08
CA ARG A 86 -6.89 -5.99 7.04
C ARG A 86 -7.85 -5.40 8.05
N ASP A 87 -9.11 -5.35 7.68
CA ASP A 87 -10.19 -4.75 8.46
C ASP A 87 -11.32 -5.76 8.64
N LYS A 88 -11.73 -5.99 9.89
CA LYS A 88 -12.91 -6.79 10.24
C LYS A 88 -14.00 -5.87 10.74
N ALA A 89 -15.18 -5.94 10.11
CA ALA A 89 -16.32 -5.14 10.54
C ALA A 89 -16.77 -5.53 11.97
N GLY A 90 -17.06 -4.50 12.76
CA GLY A 90 -17.69 -4.66 14.06
C GLY A 90 -19.17 -5.02 13.94
N ILE A 91 -19.75 -5.50 15.03
CA ILE A 91 -21.18 -5.72 15.19
C ILE A 91 -21.61 -4.81 16.35
N GLY A 92 -22.45 -3.81 16.07
CA GLY A 92 -22.74 -2.73 17.02
C GLY A 92 -23.74 -3.08 18.12
N TYR A 93 -24.52 -4.15 17.98
CA TYR A 93 -25.58 -4.53 18.92
C TYR A 93 -25.87 -6.04 18.89
N GLY A 94 -26.51 -6.55 19.95
CA GLY A 94 -26.94 -7.94 20.08
C GLY A 94 -25.92 -8.86 20.75
N LYS A 95 -26.27 -10.14 20.90
CA LYS A 95 -25.48 -11.16 21.61
C LYS A 95 -24.04 -11.36 21.09
N ASN A 96 -23.78 -10.95 19.84
CA ASN A 96 -22.49 -11.08 19.18
C ASN A 96 -21.81 -9.71 18.95
N ALA A 97 -22.21 -8.67 19.71
CA ALA A 97 -21.62 -7.35 19.61
C ALA A 97 -20.10 -7.41 19.77
N ARG A 98 -19.38 -6.80 18.83
CA ARG A 98 -17.91 -6.80 18.81
C ARG A 98 -17.39 -5.53 18.14
N PRO A 99 -16.27 -4.96 18.60
CA PRO A 99 -15.68 -3.80 17.94
C PRO A 99 -15.11 -4.18 16.56
N ALA A 100 -14.99 -3.19 15.68
CA ALA A 100 -14.23 -3.34 14.44
C ALA A 100 -12.75 -3.58 14.77
N LYS A 101 -12.08 -4.40 13.96
CA LYS A 101 -10.63 -4.63 14.06
C LYS A 101 -9.95 -4.07 12.84
N HIS A 102 -8.88 -3.32 13.07
CA HIS A 102 -8.03 -2.76 12.02
C HIS A 102 -6.60 -3.19 12.34
N GLU A 103 -6.00 -3.96 11.46
CA GLU A 103 -4.73 -4.63 11.73
C GLU A 103 -3.75 -4.45 10.57
N ILE A 104 -2.46 -4.36 10.89
CA ILE A 104 -1.36 -4.23 9.94
C ILE A 104 -0.49 -5.48 10.01
N LEU A 105 -0.12 -6.01 8.85
CA LEU A 105 0.79 -7.15 8.75
C LEU A 105 2.22 -6.70 9.04
N VAL A 106 2.83 -7.26 10.07
CA VAL A 106 4.18 -6.98 10.51
C VAL A 106 4.94 -8.30 10.62
N GLY A 107 5.95 -8.50 9.78
CA GLY A 107 6.68 -9.77 9.73
C GLY A 107 5.81 -10.95 9.30
N LYS A 108 6.33 -12.17 9.46
CA LYS A 108 5.64 -13.38 8.98
C LYS A 108 4.39 -13.67 9.83
N ASN A 109 3.21 -13.61 9.22
CA ASN A 109 1.91 -13.98 9.81
C ASN A 109 1.51 -13.26 11.10
N LYS A 110 2.17 -12.16 11.46
CA LYS A 110 1.83 -11.38 12.65
C LYS A 110 1.05 -10.12 12.25
N TRP A 111 -0.06 -9.90 12.94
CA TRP A 111 -0.96 -8.77 12.74
C TRP A 111 -0.98 -7.93 14.01
N VAL A 112 -0.65 -6.65 13.90
CA VAL A 112 -0.69 -5.70 15.02
C VAL A 112 -1.84 -4.73 14.82
N SER A 113 -2.38 -4.13 15.88
CA SER A 113 -3.47 -3.18 15.69
C SER A 113 -2.97 -1.94 14.95
N LYS A 114 -3.83 -1.35 14.11
CA LYS A 114 -3.56 -0.08 13.43
C LYS A 114 -3.28 1.04 14.43
N LYS A 115 -3.88 0.98 15.62
CA LYS A 115 -3.65 1.95 16.70
C LYS A 115 -2.19 1.88 17.19
N GLU A 116 -1.68 0.69 17.48
CA GLU A 116 -0.28 0.49 17.89
C GLU A 116 0.69 0.91 16.78
N TRP A 117 0.39 0.51 15.54
CA TRP A 117 1.17 0.91 14.36
C TRP A 117 1.26 2.45 14.22
N GLN A 118 0.13 3.15 14.34
CA GLN A 118 0.10 4.62 14.26
C GLN A 118 0.83 5.27 15.44
N ALA A 119 0.74 4.70 16.63
CA ALA A 119 1.52 5.18 17.79
C ALA A 119 3.03 5.04 17.53
N ALA A 120 3.47 3.92 16.96
CA ALA A 120 4.87 3.72 16.56
C ALA A 120 5.32 4.73 15.48
N ILE A 121 4.51 4.99 14.46
CA ILE A 121 4.81 6.02 13.44
C ILE A 121 5.00 7.39 14.10
N ARG A 122 4.09 7.78 14.99
CA ARG A 122 4.16 9.07 15.71
C ARG A 122 5.41 9.16 16.57
N ALA A 123 5.72 8.10 17.32
CA ALA A 123 6.93 8.04 18.12
C ALA A 123 8.20 8.14 17.25
N ARG A 124 8.23 7.51 16.07
CA ARG A 124 9.36 7.59 15.14
C ARG A 124 9.53 9.01 14.61
N LYS A 125 8.43 9.66 14.24
CA LYS A 125 8.43 11.05 13.77
C LYS A 125 8.92 12.03 14.86
N ASN A 126 8.57 11.76 16.12
CA ASN A 126 8.96 12.60 17.26
C ASN A 126 10.35 12.24 17.82
N GLY A 127 11.05 11.26 17.26
CA GLY A 127 12.35 10.80 17.76
C GLY A 127 12.28 9.98 19.05
N THR A 128 11.10 9.64 19.54
CA THR A 128 10.87 8.92 20.82
C THR A 128 10.54 7.44 20.64
N ALA A 129 10.62 6.91 19.42
CA ALA A 129 10.32 5.50 19.16
C ALA A 129 11.27 4.55 19.89
N THR A 130 10.69 3.58 20.60
CA THR A 130 11.44 2.47 21.20
C THR A 130 12.04 1.57 20.12
N LYS A 131 13.00 0.73 20.49
CA LYS A 131 13.60 -0.26 19.58
C LYS A 131 12.54 -1.20 18.98
N GLU A 132 11.62 -1.67 19.81
CA GLU A 132 10.51 -2.55 19.41
C GLU A 132 9.56 -1.86 18.42
N GLN A 133 9.26 -0.57 18.63
CA GLN A 133 8.44 0.20 17.71
C GLN A 133 9.15 0.37 16.35
N LYS A 134 10.45 0.64 16.36
CA LYS A 134 11.24 0.73 15.11
C LYS A 134 11.24 -0.60 14.37
N GLU A 135 11.51 -1.70 15.08
CA GLU A 135 11.49 -3.05 14.51
C GLU A 135 10.10 -3.45 13.98
N MET A 136 9.03 -3.11 14.71
CA MET A 136 7.66 -3.30 14.22
C MET A 136 7.44 -2.55 12.91
N LEU A 137 7.84 -1.28 12.85
CA LEU A 137 7.68 -0.46 11.64
C LEU A 137 8.49 -1.00 10.46
N ASP A 138 9.73 -1.40 10.70
CA ASP A 138 10.61 -1.93 9.65
C ASP A 138 10.11 -3.28 9.13
N ASN A 139 9.54 -4.13 10.01
CA ASN A 139 8.90 -5.39 9.63
C ASN A 139 7.52 -5.22 8.97
N GLY A 140 6.88 -4.06 9.09
CA GLY A 140 5.60 -3.75 8.43
C GLY A 140 5.71 -2.93 7.14
N HIS A 141 6.89 -2.35 6.87
CA HIS A 141 7.22 -1.75 5.57
C HIS A 141 8.00 -2.75 4.74
N TRP A 142 7.28 -3.53 3.95
CA TRP A 142 7.84 -4.62 3.18
C TRP A 142 8.50 -4.09 1.91
N LYS A 143 9.77 -4.45 1.68
CA LYS A 143 10.42 -4.18 0.41
C LYS A 143 9.71 -4.96 -0.71
N PRO A 144 9.51 -4.37 -1.90
CA PRO A 144 9.00 -5.09 -3.06
C PRO A 144 9.82 -6.36 -3.29
N LYS A 145 9.13 -7.49 -3.48
CA LYS A 145 9.80 -8.73 -3.91
C LYS A 145 10.41 -8.49 -5.30
N LYS A 146 11.64 -8.99 -5.47
CA LYS A 146 12.30 -9.06 -6.77
C LYS A 146 11.72 -10.18 -7.61
#